data_AF-A0A7W1GU48-F1
#
_entry.id   AF-A0A7W1GU48-F1
#
_cell.length_a   1.000
_cell.length_b   1.000
_cell.length_c   1.000
_cell.angle_alpha   90.00
_cell.angle_beta   90.00
_cell.angle_gamma   90.00
#
_symmetry.space_group_name_H-M   'P 1'
#
loop_
_entity.id
_entity.type
_entity.pdbx_description
1 polymer ?
#
loop_
_entity_poly.entity_id
_entity_poly.type
_entity_poly.pdbx_seq_one_letter_code
_entity_poly.pdbx_strand_id
1 'polypeptide(L)'
;MPKKYSILSFKNFIIVAITILLISSFLKFLQNRPNHSKTEEKFSIKPSGEFESINNLILNRKVPKEQKEFAYRNLLGHVQNIPNASFKPIDVNAPPIREGRPLKYNPMNPSIQKTDNGYKIICRMTNYIQTSGKNYRSFDYDDPKGTYRTKNIFAEYDISFKKIAQYEVVEELARERIWHNVEGLEDCRLFEKNKSNWFTCVTLDTSYTGKYAVSLCKLNDQPHDNKIAVESLLPLISPDPQRPEKNWLPFVKDDEIFIIYSFDPFILYKPNLVTGACETVLQYEPSHDFSKFRGSAAPIVYEDGYLTLTHELIFPDQRYYVHRLVYLDKNFIVQKISIPFTFRHLGVEFCCGMTIDHEKKNLLLPIGIEDREIALCIVDLNIINSLLKPLPK
;
A
#
# COMPACT_ATOMS: atom_id res chain seq x y z
N MET A 1 59.92 8.67 47.17
CA MET A 1 59.87 9.08 45.74
C MET A 1 58.81 8.23 45.02
N PRO A 2 58.08 8.79 44.05
CA PRO A 2 56.61 8.80 44.08
C PRO A 2 55.91 7.60 43.42
N LYS A 3 54.73 7.26 43.95
CA LYS A 3 53.76 6.32 43.38
C LYS A 3 53.18 6.88 42.08
N LYS A 4 53.39 6.16 40.96
CA LYS A 4 52.66 6.37 39.71
C LYS A 4 51.20 5.93 39.91
N TYR A 5 50.30 6.89 40.13
CA TYR A 5 48.87 6.65 39.93
C TYR A 5 48.58 6.58 38.44
N SER A 6 47.89 5.53 38.01
CA SER A 6 47.66 5.22 36.60
C SER A 6 46.64 6.16 35.95
N ILE A 7 47.02 6.66 34.77
CA ILE A 7 46.19 7.45 33.84
C ILE A 7 44.91 6.71 33.40
N LEU A 8 44.80 5.40 33.68
CA LEU A 8 43.61 4.59 33.41
C LEU A 8 42.39 4.96 34.28
N SER A 9 42.59 5.45 35.51
CA SER A 9 41.47 5.75 36.41
C SER A 9 40.69 7.01 36.02
N PHE A 10 41.36 7.99 35.40
CA PHE A 10 40.75 9.28 35.05
C PHE A 10 39.86 9.19 33.80
N LYS A 11 40.24 8.38 32.80
CA LYS A 11 39.41 8.13 31.60
C LYS A 11 38.11 7.40 31.93
N ASN A 12 38.16 6.41 32.83
CA ASN A 12 36.97 5.70 33.28
C ASN A 12 36.04 6.60 34.09
N PHE A 13 36.60 7.53 34.89
CA PHE A 13 35.80 8.51 35.64
C PHE A 13 35.08 9.50 34.71
N ILE A 14 35.74 9.95 33.64
CA ILE A 14 35.14 10.84 32.64
C ILE A 14 34.01 10.13 31.86
N ILE A 15 34.21 8.86 31.47
CA ILE A 15 33.18 8.09 30.76
C ILE A 15 31.95 7.85 31.65
N VAL A 16 32.16 7.53 32.94
CA VAL A 16 31.07 7.36 33.90
C VAL A 16 30.34 8.69 34.14
N ALA A 17 31.05 9.81 34.28
CA ALA A 17 30.46 11.13 34.44
C ALA A 17 29.63 11.57 33.22
N ILE A 18 30.11 11.32 32.00
CA ILE A 18 29.37 11.61 30.75
C ILE A 18 28.13 10.73 30.63
N THR A 19 28.23 9.45 31.01
CA THR A 19 27.09 8.52 30.98
C THR A 19 26.01 8.92 31.99
N ILE A 20 26.39 9.36 33.19
CA ILE A 20 25.46 9.86 34.21
C ILE A 20 24.79 11.17 33.77
N LEU A 21 25.53 12.08 33.11
CA LEU A 21 24.98 13.32 32.57
C LEU A 21 23.98 13.05 31.42
N LEU A 22 24.27 12.08 30.55
CA LEU A 22 23.36 11.68 29.47
C LEU A 22 22.09 11.00 30.00
N ILE A 23 22.20 10.14 31.02
CA ILE A 23 21.05 9.51 31.67
C ILE A 23 20.20 10.55 32.42
N SER A 24 20.83 11.51 33.10
CA SER A 24 20.15 12.62 33.78
C SER A 24 19.39 13.53 32.80
N SER A 25 20.02 13.85 31.64
CA SER A 25 19.39 14.62 30.57
C SER A 25 18.21 13.87 29.94
N PHE A 26 18.36 12.55 29.73
CA PHE A 26 17.30 11.69 29.20
C PHE A 26 16.13 11.51 30.18
N LEU A 27 16.40 11.40 31.48
CA LEU A 27 15.38 11.34 32.52
C LEU A 27 14.63 12.67 32.67
N LYS A 28 15.32 13.82 32.55
CA LYS A 28 14.68 15.15 32.48
C LYS A 28 13.84 15.32 31.21
N PHE A 29 14.27 14.77 30.08
CA PHE A 29 13.48 14.73 28.85
C PHE A 29 12.22 13.87 28.99
N LEU A 30 12.29 12.76 29.72
CA LEU A 30 11.13 11.91 30.02
C LEU A 30 10.17 12.57 31.04
N GLN A 31 10.67 13.34 32.00
CA GLN A 31 9.87 14.07 32.99
C GLN A 31 9.18 15.32 32.42
N ASN A 32 9.71 15.90 31.33
CA ASN A 32 9.12 17.07 30.64
C ASN A 32 8.20 16.69 29.46
N ARG A 33 7.79 15.43 29.34
CA ARG A 33 6.69 15.09 28.42
C ARG A 33 5.39 15.70 28.96
N PRO A 34 4.64 16.48 28.17
CA PRO A 34 3.30 16.87 28.58
C PRO A 34 2.46 15.60 28.78
N ASN A 35 1.88 15.47 29.97
CA ASN A 35 0.87 14.46 30.27
C ASN A 35 -0.34 14.69 29.37
N HIS A 36 -0.39 14.05 28.20
CA HIS A 36 -1.61 13.93 27.42
C HIS A 36 -2.49 12.83 28.03
N SER A 37 -3.16 13.17 29.12
CA SER A 37 -4.36 12.48 29.58
C SER A 37 -5.43 13.52 29.87
N LYS A 38 -6.59 13.37 29.23
CA LYS A 38 -7.77 14.27 29.18
C LYS A 38 -7.50 15.48 28.26
N THR A 39 -8.08 15.60 27.07
CA THR A 39 -9.46 15.36 26.61
C THR A 39 -9.47 14.82 25.17
N GLU A 40 -10.31 13.83 24.86
CA GLU A 40 -10.68 13.50 23.48
C GLU A 40 -11.55 14.63 22.89
N GLU A 41 -10.90 15.71 22.46
CA GLU A 41 -11.53 16.57 21.45
C GLU A 41 -11.53 15.79 20.13
N LYS A 42 -12.71 15.32 19.73
CA LYS A 42 -12.97 14.86 18.36
C LYS A 42 -12.71 16.02 17.41
N PHE A 43 -11.46 16.22 16.98
CA PHE A 43 -11.15 17.11 15.88
C PHE A 43 -11.74 16.52 14.60
N SER A 44 -12.94 16.95 14.23
CA SER A 44 -13.37 16.87 12.83
C SER A 44 -12.62 17.98 12.09
N ILE A 45 -11.45 17.67 11.52
CA ILE A 45 -10.77 18.66 10.69
C ILE A 45 -11.55 18.75 9.39
N LYS A 46 -12.40 19.78 9.27
CA LYS A 46 -12.97 20.15 7.97
C LYS A 46 -11.84 20.74 7.14
N PRO A 47 -11.70 20.34 5.86
CA PRO A 47 -10.77 21.01 4.97
C PRO A 47 -11.08 22.52 4.91
N SER A 48 -10.03 23.34 4.77
CA SER A 48 -10.23 24.78 4.56
C SER A 48 -10.99 25.02 3.26
N GLY A 49 -11.70 26.16 3.15
CA GLY A 49 -12.39 26.52 1.91
C GLY A 49 -11.45 26.60 0.70
N GLU A 50 -10.17 26.92 0.93
CA GLU A 50 -9.12 26.88 -0.09
C GLU A 50 -8.84 25.46 -0.58
N PHE A 51 -8.75 24.48 0.33
CA PHE A 51 -8.48 23.09 -0.05
C PHE A 51 -9.63 22.49 -0.88
N GLU A 52 -10.88 22.76 -0.48
CA GLU A 52 -12.05 22.36 -1.27
C GLU A 52 -12.08 23.03 -2.64
N SER A 53 -11.71 24.32 -2.72
CA SER A 53 -11.65 25.05 -3.99
C SER A 53 -10.59 24.49 -4.94
N ILE A 54 -9.39 24.20 -4.44
CA ILE A 54 -8.32 23.54 -5.23
C ILE A 54 -8.80 22.17 -5.70
N ASN A 55 -9.43 21.38 -4.81
CA ASN A 55 -9.96 20.07 -5.14
C ASN A 55 -11.01 20.13 -6.26
N ASN A 56 -11.94 21.09 -6.22
CA ASN A 56 -12.97 21.24 -7.25
C ASN A 56 -12.36 21.63 -8.60
N LEU A 57 -11.32 22.48 -8.58
CA LEU A 57 -10.61 22.89 -9.78
C LEU A 57 -9.90 21.71 -10.46
N ILE A 58 -9.20 20.85 -9.71
CA ILE A 58 -8.51 19.69 -10.30
C ILE A 58 -9.48 18.66 -10.88
N LEU A 59 -10.67 18.51 -10.30
CA LEU A 59 -11.70 17.58 -10.77
C LEU A 59 -12.55 18.12 -11.92
N ASN A 60 -12.47 19.41 -12.24
CA ASN A 60 -13.28 20.01 -13.30
C ASN A 60 -12.65 19.73 -14.68
N ARG A 61 -13.31 18.93 -15.53
CA ARG A 61 -12.81 18.58 -16.88
C ARG A 61 -12.54 19.78 -17.79
N LYS A 62 -13.22 20.91 -17.58
CA LYS A 62 -13.06 22.11 -18.41
C LYS A 62 -11.78 22.88 -18.09
N VAL A 63 -11.16 22.60 -16.95
CA VAL A 63 -9.91 23.28 -16.55
C VAL A 63 -8.75 22.67 -17.34
N PRO A 64 -7.92 23.48 -18.03
CA PRO A 64 -6.76 23.00 -18.75
C PRO A 64 -5.77 22.23 -17.88
N LYS A 65 -5.15 21.19 -18.43
CA LYS A 65 -4.18 20.33 -17.73
C LYS A 65 -3.08 21.12 -17.03
N GLU A 66 -2.51 22.13 -17.66
CA GLU A 66 -1.43 22.95 -17.09
C GLU A 66 -1.85 23.66 -15.80
N GLN A 67 -3.08 24.20 -15.76
CA GLN A 67 -3.64 24.84 -14.57
C GLN A 67 -3.89 23.81 -13.47
N LYS A 68 -4.32 22.59 -13.83
CA LYS A 68 -4.45 21.49 -12.88
C LYS A 68 -3.12 21.07 -12.28
N GLU A 69 -2.06 20.96 -13.06
CA GLU A 69 -0.73 20.62 -12.54
C GLU A 69 -0.25 21.66 -11.52
N PHE A 70 -0.53 22.95 -11.74
CA PHE A 70 -0.25 23.99 -10.74
C PHE A 70 -1.10 23.82 -9.47
N ALA A 71 -2.40 23.56 -9.63
CA ALA A 71 -3.29 23.30 -8.51
C ALA A 71 -2.92 22.05 -7.70
N TYR A 72 -2.49 20.96 -8.35
CA TYR A 72 -1.97 19.75 -7.70
C TYR A 72 -0.72 20.05 -6.87
N ARG A 73 0.17 20.94 -7.31
CA ARG A 73 1.34 21.33 -6.51
C ARG A 73 0.94 22.10 -5.27
N ASN A 74 0.00 23.03 -5.39
CA ASN A 74 -0.50 23.81 -4.25
C ASN A 74 -1.28 22.95 -3.26
N LEU A 75 -2.02 21.94 -3.77
CA LEU A 75 -2.76 20.96 -2.97
C LEU A 75 -1.88 20.36 -1.85
N LEU A 76 -0.60 20.06 -2.13
CA LEU A 76 0.32 19.45 -1.17
C LEU A 76 0.46 20.24 0.14
N GLY A 77 0.36 21.58 0.09
CA GLY A 77 0.42 22.43 1.28
C GLY A 77 -0.82 22.32 2.17
N HIS A 78 -1.91 21.73 1.67
CA HIS A 78 -3.18 21.57 2.36
C HIS A 78 -3.53 20.11 2.68
N VAL A 79 -2.83 19.14 2.10
CA VAL A 79 -3.08 17.71 2.34
C VAL A 79 -2.85 17.39 3.81
N GLN A 80 -3.81 16.70 4.40
CA GLN A 80 -3.74 16.25 5.78
C GLN A 80 -3.74 14.74 5.84
N ASN A 81 -3.29 14.21 6.97
CA ASN A 81 -3.48 12.80 7.27
C ASN A 81 -4.98 12.48 7.41
N ILE A 82 -5.35 11.24 7.07
CA ILE A 82 -6.69 10.72 7.33
C ILE A 82 -7.03 10.90 8.82
N PRO A 83 -8.14 11.60 9.15
CA PRO A 83 -8.42 11.99 10.52
C PRO A 83 -8.74 10.79 11.40
N ASN A 84 -8.34 10.86 12.67
CA ASN A 84 -8.65 9.88 13.70
C ASN A 84 -8.26 8.43 13.35
N ALA A 85 -7.26 8.24 12.49
CA ALA A 85 -6.70 6.93 12.24
C ALA A 85 -5.83 6.45 13.41
N SER A 86 -5.97 5.18 13.75
CA SER A 86 -5.03 4.48 14.62
C SER A 86 -4.15 3.54 13.80
N PHE A 87 -2.93 3.31 14.27
CA PHE A 87 -1.94 2.49 13.56
C PHE A 87 -1.46 1.36 14.45
N LYS A 88 -1.52 0.13 13.95
CA LYS A 88 -0.93 -1.06 14.59
C LYS A 88 0.18 -1.62 13.72
N PRO A 89 1.28 -2.16 14.29
CA PRO A 89 2.25 -2.90 13.50
C PRO A 89 1.59 -4.15 12.90
N ILE A 90 1.97 -4.51 11.68
CA ILE A 90 1.61 -5.79 11.08
C ILE A 90 2.76 -6.76 11.37
N ASP A 91 2.51 -7.77 12.19
CA ASP A 91 3.52 -8.77 12.54
C ASP A 91 3.76 -9.73 11.37
N VAL A 92 4.79 -9.46 10.56
CA VAL A 92 5.30 -10.36 9.51
C VAL A 92 6.82 -10.46 9.61
N ASN A 93 7.34 -11.68 9.62
CA ASN A 93 8.78 -11.89 9.61
C ASN A 93 9.32 -11.88 8.18
N ALA A 94 10.18 -10.91 7.89
CA ALA A 94 10.90 -10.85 6.62
C ALA A 94 12.01 -11.92 6.56
N PRO A 95 12.18 -12.59 5.40
CA PRO A 95 13.27 -13.54 5.20
C PRO A 95 14.62 -12.81 5.10
N PRO A 96 15.74 -13.50 5.37
CA PRO A 96 17.06 -12.94 5.10
C PRO A 96 17.26 -12.77 3.59
N ILE A 97 18.07 -11.77 3.18
CA ILE A 97 18.46 -11.58 1.77
C ILE A 97 19.30 -12.75 1.29
N ARG A 98 20.23 -13.19 2.14
CA ARG A 98 21.07 -14.38 1.94
C ARG A 98 21.04 -15.20 3.20
N GLU A 99 20.95 -16.51 3.05
CA GLU A 99 20.97 -17.44 4.17
C GLU A 99 22.20 -17.22 5.05
N GLY A 100 22.01 -17.30 6.37
CA GLY A 100 23.06 -17.06 7.36
C GLY A 100 23.49 -15.60 7.55
N ARG A 101 22.89 -14.62 6.85
CA ARG A 101 23.21 -13.19 6.99
C ARG A 101 22.16 -12.40 7.77
N PRO A 102 22.55 -11.32 8.46
CA PRO A 102 21.62 -10.53 9.28
C PRO A 102 20.70 -9.61 8.47
N LEU A 103 21.08 -9.22 7.25
CA LEU A 103 20.25 -8.35 6.41
C LEU A 103 19.02 -9.10 5.91
N LYS A 104 17.85 -8.49 6.14
CA LYS A 104 16.53 -9.01 5.75
C LYS A 104 15.91 -8.12 4.68
N TYR A 105 14.95 -8.66 3.96
CA TYR A 105 14.10 -7.86 3.09
C TYR A 105 13.29 -6.84 3.90
N ASN A 106 12.97 -5.72 3.26
CA ASN A 106 12.11 -4.67 3.79
C ASN A 106 10.64 -4.97 3.44
N PRO A 107 9.71 -4.92 4.39
CA PRO A 107 8.28 -5.10 4.10
C PRO A 107 7.69 -3.85 3.46
N MET A 108 6.77 -4.04 2.50
CA MET A 108 5.98 -2.96 1.90
C MET A 108 4.68 -3.49 1.28
N ASN A 109 3.82 -2.55 0.90
CA ASN A 109 2.65 -2.76 0.02
C ASN A 109 1.77 -3.99 0.34
N PRO A 110 1.40 -4.24 1.61
CA PRO A 110 0.52 -5.34 1.98
C PRO A 110 -0.92 -5.15 1.45
N SER A 111 -1.58 -6.25 1.11
CA SER A 111 -3.04 -6.32 0.93
C SER A 111 -3.68 -7.29 1.91
N ILE A 112 -4.97 -7.09 2.20
CA ILE A 112 -5.73 -7.84 3.21
C ILE A 112 -7.01 -8.41 2.60
N GLN A 113 -7.35 -9.64 3.01
CA GLN A 113 -8.62 -10.29 2.76
C GLN A 113 -9.23 -10.71 4.10
N LYS A 114 -10.47 -10.33 4.36
CA LYS A 114 -11.22 -10.85 5.51
C LYS A 114 -11.70 -12.28 5.21
N THR A 115 -11.60 -13.14 6.22
CA THR A 115 -12.14 -14.51 6.21
C THR A 115 -13.18 -14.64 7.31
N ASP A 116 -13.90 -15.76 7.37
CA ASP A 116 -14.86 -16.01 8.45
C ASP A 116 -14.22 -16.02 9.85
N ASN A 117 -12.94 -16.41 9.93
CA ASN A 117 -12.23 -16.62 11.20
C ASN A 117 -11.13 -15.59 11.49
N GLY A 118 -11.00 -14.55 10.66
CA GLY A 118 -9.97 -13.54 10.83
C GLY A 118 -9.60 -12.85 9.53
N TYR A 119 -8.31 -12.83 9.22
CA TYR A 119 -7.76 -12.12 8.07
C TYR A 119 -6.60 -12.89 7.45
N LYS A 120 -6.43 -12.73 6.14
CA LYS A 120 -5.24 -13.14 5.40
C LYS A 120 -4.58 -11.91 4.82
N ILE A 121 -3.25 -11.87 4.82
CA ILE A 121 -2.44 -10.78 4.27
C ILE A 121 -1.40 -11.36 3.34
N ILE A 122 -1.20 -10.74 2.19
CA ILE A 122 0.01 -10.93 1.39
C ILE A 122 0.83 -9.65 1.45
N CYS A 123 2.09 -9.76 1.88
CA CYS A 123 2.98 -8.63 2.08
C CYS A 123 4.23 -8.76 1.20
N ARG A 124 4.49 -7.71 0.42
CA ARG A 124 5.66 -7.61 -0.44
C ARG A 124 6.91 -7.36 0.41
N MET A 125 8.01 -7.98 0.03
CA MET A 125 9.31 -7.89 0.68
C MET A 125 10.36 -7.49 -0.36
N THR A 126 11.13 -6.43 -0.15
CA THR A 126 12.10 -5.92 -1.14
C THR A 126 13.54 -5.85 -0.59
N ASN A 127 14.52 -6.06 -1.45
CA ASN A 127 15.95 -5.98 -1.10
C ASN A 127 16.57 -4.59 -1.35
N TYR A 128 15.75 -3.55 -1.44
CA TYR A 128 16.19 -2.19 -1.72
C TYR A 128 15.64 -1.18 -0.73
N ILE A 129 16.28 -0.02 -0.69
CA ILE A 129 15.74 1.19 -0.09
C ILE A 129 15.52 2.23 -1.18
N GLN A 130 14.62 3.16 -0.94
CA GLN A 130 14.42 4.33 -1.78
C GLN A 130 14.63 5.62 -0.99
N THR A 131 14.99 6.68 -1.71
CA THR A 131 15.00 8.05 -1.21
C THR A 131 14.16 8.94 -2.13
N SER A 132 13.21 9.69 -1.56
CA SER A 132 12.35 10.66 -2.26
C SER A 132 11.48 10.07 -3.38
N GLY A 133 11.23 8.76 -3.34
CA GLY A 133 10.57 7.97 -4.38
C GLY A 133 11.29 7.99 -5.74
N LYS A 134 12.55 8.40 -5.78
CA LYS A 134 13.32 8.65 -7.01
C LYS A 134 14.52 7.71 -7.14
N ASN A 135 15.28 7.59 -6.07
CA ASN A 135 16.56 6.91 -6.08
C ASN A 135 16.41 5.60 -5.35
N TYR A 136 16.56 4.50 -6.07
CA TYR A 136 16.47 3.15 -5.54
C TYR A 136 17.87 2.56 -5.45
N ARG A 137 18.15 1.83 -4.38
CA ARG A 137 19.42 1.15 -4.18
C ARG A 137 19.19 -0.20 -3.53
N SER A 138 19.54 -1.27 -4.26
CA SER A 138 19.65 -2.61 -3.68
C SER A 138 20.72 -2.60 -2.59
N PHE A 139 20.44 -3.28 -1.49
CA PHE A 139 21.41 -3.50 -0.41
C PHE A 139 21.87 -4.97 -0.32
N ASP A 140 21.66 -5.74 -1.39
CA ASP A 140 22.35 -7.00 -1.63
C ASP A 140 23.72 -6.74 -2.27
N TYR A 141 24.71 -6.40 -1.44
CA TYR A 141 26.06 -6.00 -1.87
C TYR A 141 26.86 -7.09 -2.58
N ASP A 142 26.41 -8.34 -2.47
CA ASP A 142 27.04 -9.51 -3.07
C ASP A 142 26.40 -9.90 -4.42
N ASP A 143 25.35 -9.20 -4.85
CA ASP A 143 24.79 -9.37 -6.18
C ASP A 143 25.50 -8.42 -7.17
N PRO A 144 26.39 -8.93 -8.04
CA PRO A 144 27.10 -8.08 -9.00
C PRO A 144 26.17 -7.43 -10.03
N LYS A 145 24.95 -7.95 -10.22
CA LYS A 145 23.95 -7.36 -11.13
C LYS A 145 23.14 -6.25 -10.47
N GLY A 146 23.19 -6.11 -9.14
CA GLY A 146 22.40 -5.14 -8.40
C GLY A 146 20.88 -5.33 -8.59
N THR A 147 20.42 -6.58 -8.63
CA THR A 147 19.04 -6.93 -8.97
C THR A 147 18.09 -6.50 -7.86
N TYR A 148 16.95 -5.93 -8.25
CA TYR A 148 15.84 -5.62 -7.34
C TYR A 148 14.96 -6.85 -7.20
N ARG A 149 14.98 -7.49 -6.03
CA ARG A 149 14.25 -8.72 -5.76
C ARG A 149 13.05 -8.46 -4.89
N THR A 150 11.95 -9.09 -5.27
CA THR A 150 10.72 -9.13 -4.49
C THR A 150 10.45 -10.56 -4.03
N LYS A 151 10.21 -10.73 -2.73
CA LYS A 151 9.55 -11.90 -2.16
C LYS A 151 8.17 -11.48 -1.65
N ASN A 152 7.28 -12.44 -1.43
CA ASN A 152 5.99 -12.17 -0.79
C ASN A 152 5.79 -13.13 0.38
N ILE A 153 5.25 -12.62 1.48
CA ILE A 153 4.85 -13.43 2.62
C ILE A 153 3.32 -13.44 2.68
N PHE A 154 2.73 -14.62 2.67
CA PHE A 154 1.32 -14.85 2.95
C PHE A 154 1.16 -15.19 4.42
N ALA A 155 0.35 -14.45 5.16
CA ALA A 155 0.17 -14.59 6.60
C ALA A 155 -1.30 -14.63 6.98
N GLU A 156 -1.60 -15.42 8.01
CA GLU A 156 -2.94 -15.62 8.56
C GLU A 156 -3.04 -15.01 9.94
N TYR A 157 -4.15 -14.37 10.23
CA TYR A 157 -4.43 -13.68 11.48
C TYR A 157 -5.82 -14.07 11.98
N ASP A 158 -5.99 -14.12 13.31
CA ASP A 158 -7.30 -14.29 13.92
C ASP A 158 -8.15 -13.00 13.87
N ILE A 159 -9.37 -13.06 14.39
CA ILE A 159 -10.31 -11.92 14.47
C ILE A 159 -9.72 -10.73 15.24
N SER A 160 -8.84 -10.98 16.22
CA SER A 160 -8.15 -9.94 17.01
C SER A 160 -6.92 -9.36 16.31
N PHE A 161 -6.63 -9.82 15.08
CA PHE A 161 -5.46 -9.46 14.29
C PHE A 161 -4.13 -9.97 14.89
N LYS A 162 -4.17 -11.10 15.62
CA LYS A 162 -2.96 -11.79 16.07
C LYS A 162 -2.53 -12.81 15.01
N LYS A 163 -1.24 -12.81 14.63
CA LYS A 163 -0.71 -13.74 13.64
C LYS A 163 -0.83 -15.18 14.13
N ILE A 164 -1.40 -16.03 13.27
CA ILE A 164 -1.53 -17.48 13.43
C ILE A 164 -0.37 -18.18 12.72
N ALA A 165 -0.15 -17.85 11.45
CA ALA A 165 0.84 -18.50 10.60
C ALA A 165 1.38 -17.54 9.52
N GLN A 166 2.52 -17.89 8.92
CA GLN A 166 3.03 -17.22 7.73
C GLN A 166 3.83 -18.18 6.84
N TYR A 167 3.84 -17.89 5.55
CA TYR A 167 4.45 -18.69 4.51
C TYR A 167 5.11 -17.80 3.47
N GLU A 168 6.30 -18.16 3.00
CA GLU A 168 6.89 -17.53 1.81
C GLU A 168 6.11 -17.99 0.57
N VAL A 169 5.63 -17.05 -0.23
CA VAL A 169 5.00 -17.34 -1.52
C VAL A 169 6.09 -17.64 -2.53
N VAL A 170 6.04 -18.84 -3.11
CA VAL A 170 7.04 -19.33 -4.06
C VAL A 170 6.40 -19.53 -5.43
N GLU A 171 7.00 -18.96 -6.46
CA GLU A 171 6.54 -19.03 -7.84
C GLU A 171 7.62 -19.70 -8.69
N GLU A 172 7.46 -21.00 -8.92
CA GLU A 172 8.41 -21.85 -9.67
C GLU A 172 7.78 -22.40 -10.97
N LEU A 173 6.73 -21.76 -11.49
CA LEU A 173 6.05 -22.23 -12.69
C LEU A 173 7.02 -22.17 -13.89
N ALA A 174 7.04 -23.26 -14.64
CA ALA A 174 7.84 -23.36 -15.86
C ALA A 174 7.28 -22.40 -16.92
N ARG A 175 8.07 -21.41 -17.31
CA ARG A 175 7.81 -20.50 -18.44
C ARG A 175 9.10 -19.91 -18.96
N GLU A 176 9.07 -19.44 -20.21
CA GLU A 176 10.11 -18.54 -20.70
C GLU A 176 10.06 -17.23 -19.92
N ARG A 177 11.22 -16.76 -19.45
CA ARG A 177 11.34 -15.52 -18.68
C ARG A 177 12.25 -14.57 -19.44
N ILE A 178 11.72 -13.38 -19.75
CA ILE A 178 12.55 -12.29 -20.26
C ILE A 178 13.41 -11.77 -19.11
N TRP A 179 14.69 -11.56 -19.39
CA TRP A 179 15.59 -11.01 -18.39
C TRP A 179 15.21 -9.56 -18.06
N HIS A 180 15.10 -9.26 -16.77
CA HIS A 180 14.93 -7.91 -16.25
C HIS A 180 15.79 -7.75 -14.98
N ASN A 181 16.20 -6.53 -14.65
CA ASN A 181 16.89 -6.23 -13.40
C ASN A 181 15.95 -6.16 -12.17
N VAL A 182 14.68 -6.56 -12.34
CA VAL A 182 13.65 -6.64 -11.32
C VAL A 182 13.06 -8.04 -11.37
N GLU A 183 13.06 -8.73 -10.23
CA GLU A 183 12.63 -10.13 -10.10
C GLU A 183 11.52 -10.26 -9.05
N GLY A 184 10.55 -11.14 -9.30
CA GLY A 184 9.48 -11.49 -8.38
C GLY A 184 8.14 -10.82 -8.68
N LEU A 185 7.15 -11.08 -7.83
CA LEU A 185 5.76 -10.63 -7.99
C LEU A 185 5.55 -9.33 -7.20
N GLU A 186 5.34 -8.22 -7.89
CA GLU A 186 5.17 -6.91 -7.25
C GLU A 186 3.70 -6.62 -6.88
N ASP A 187 3.50 -5.88 -5.78
CA ASP A 187 2.23 -5.27 -5.37
C ASP A 187 1.02 -6.22 -5.45
N CYS A 188 1.14 -7.37 -4.76
CA CYS A 188 0.11 -8.40 -4.73
C CYS A 188 -1.19 -7.90 -4.08
N ARG A 189 -2.33 -8.10 -4.75
CA ARG A 189 -3.68 -7.74 -4.28
C ARG A 189 -4.50 -8.99 -4.04
N LEU A 190 -4.55 -9.44 -2.79
CA LEU A 190 -5.21 -10.67 -2.34
C LEU A 190 -6.74 -10.52 -2.38
N PHE A 191 -7.41 -11.56 -2.85
CA PHE A 191 -8.86 -11.74 -2.77
C PHE A 191 -9.22 -13.23 -2.72
N GLU A 192 -10.45 -13.54 -2.36
CA GLU A 192 -10.94 -14.92 -2.31
C GLU A 192 -11.93 -15.19 -3.44
N LYS A 193 -11.78 -16.33 -4.12
CA LYS A 193 -12.76 -16.86 -5.07
C LYS A 193 -12.93 -18.36 -4.84
N ASN A 194 -14.16 -18.83 -4.68
CA ASN A 194 -14.49 -20.24 -4.47
C ASN A 194 -13.65 -20.88 -3.34
N LYS A 195 -13.47 -20.17 -2.21
CA LYS A 195 -12.62 -20.57 -1.07
C LYS A 195 -11.13 -20.73 -1.36
N SER A 196 -10.68 -20.42 -2.57
CA SER A 196 -9.26 -20.37 -2.93
C SER A 196 -8.72 -18.96 -2.80
N ASN A 197 -7.44 -18.85 -2.44
CA ASN A 197 -6.74 -17.57 -2.37
C ASN A 197 -6.22 -17.20 -3.76
N TRP A 198 -6.65 -16.05 -4.27
CA TRP A 198 -6.20 -15.47 -5.52
C TRP A 198 -5.55 -14.13 -5.27
N PHE A 199 -4.68 -13.69 -6.18
CA PHE A 199 -4.18 -12.33 -6.15
C PHE A 199 -3.83 -11.86 -7.54
N THR A 200 -3.92 -10.56 -7.80
CA THR A 200 -3.18 -9.96 -8.93
C THR A 200 -1.83 -9.47 -8.47
N CYS A 201 -0.85 -9.46 -9.35
CA CYS A 201 0.46 -8.87 -9.12
C CYS A 201 0.99 -8.24 -10.39
N VAL A 202 2.00 -7.39 -10.27
CA VAL A 202 2.74 -6.88 -11.41
C VAL A 202 3.97 -7.76 -11.66
N THR A 203 4.16 -8.12 -12.92
CA THR A 203 5.25 -8.99 -13.42
C THR A 203 5.92 -8.34 -14.61
N LEU A 204 7.22 -8.52 -14.77
CA LEU A 204 8.00 -7.96 -15.88
C LEU A 204 8.48 -9.03 -16.85
N ASP A 205 8.52 -10.29 -16.40
CA ASP A 205 8.97 -11.45 -17.16
C ASP A 205 7.86 -12.11 -17.99
N THR A 206 6.60 -11.66 -17.86
CA THR A 206 5.43 -12.25 -18.52
C THR A 206 4.96 -11.50 -19.77
N SER A 207 5.42 -10.27 -19.96
CA SER A 207 5.13 -9.49 -21.16
C SER A 207 6.21 -9.71 -22.21
N TYR A 208 5.82 -10.07 -23.44
CA TYR A 208 6.77 -10.22 -24.55
C TYR A 208 7.55 -8.94 -24.89
N THR A 209 7.06 -7.76 -24.47
CA THR A 209 7.75 -6.47 -24.64
C THR A 209 8.67 -6.10 -23.48
N GLY A 210 8.71 -6.92 -22.42
CA GLY A 210 9.43 -6.63 -21.17
C GLY A 210 8.84 -5.44 -20.38
N LYS A 211 7.66 -4.96 -20.75
CA LYS A 211 6.92 -3.94 -19.98
C LYS A 211 6.24 -4.58 -18.77
N TYR A 212 6.02 -3.77 -17.74
CA TYR A 212 5.20 -4.17 -16.59
C TYR A 212 3.84 -4.66 -17.10
N ALA A 213 3.46 -5.87 -16.71
CA ALA A 213 2.17 -6.48 -16.97
C ALA A 213 1.49 -6.80 -15.64
N VAL A 214 0.17 -6.95 -15.66
CA VAL A 214 -0.58 -7.49 -14.53
C VAL A 214 -0.86 -8.96 -14.79
N SER A 215 -0.54 -9.81 -13.82
CA SER A 215 -0.85 -11.24 -13.85
C SER A 215 -1.86 -11.57 -12.75
N LEU A 216 -2.74 -12.52 -13.05
CA LEU A 216 -3.68 -13.13 -12.11
C LEU A 216 -3.11 -14.46 -11.63
N CYS A 217 -3.01 -14.62 -10.32
CA CYS A 217 -2.39 -15.78 -9.68
C CYS A 217 -3.38 -16.47 -8.74
N LYS A 218 -3.21 -17.79 -8.59
CA LYS A 218 -3.89 -18.61 -7.60
C LYS A 218 -2.84 -19.26 -6.70
N LEU A 219 -3.03 -19.20 -5.39
CA LEU A 219 -2.19 -19.95 -4.44
C LEU A 219 -2.74 -21.36 -4.26
N ASN A 220 -1.83 -22.30 -4.03
CA ASN A 220 -2.17 -23.63 -3.55
C ASN A 220 -2.82 -23.54 -2.15
N ASP A 221 -3.57 -24.56 -1.76
CA ASP A 221 -4.24 -24.64 -0.45
C ASP A 221 -3.43 -25.43 0.60
N GLN A 222 -2.35 -26.10 0.20
CA GLN A 222 -1.45 -26.86 1.08
C GLN A 222 -0.07 -26.20 1.20
N PRO A 223 0.21 -25.43 2.26
CA PRO A 223 1.56 -24.99 2.57
C PRO A 223 2.48 -26.16 2.96
N HIS A 224 3.77 -26.07 2.63
CA HIS A 224 4.80 -27.04 2.97
C HIS A 224 6.11 -26.32 3.31
N ASP A 225 6.82 -26.74 4.38
CA ASP A 225 8.10 -26.15 4.81
C ASP A 225 8.11 -24.61 4.91
N ASN A 226 7.07 -24.03 5.52
CA ASN A 226 6.87 -22.57 5.64
C ASN A 226 6.79 -21.85 4.27
N LYS A 227 6.42 -22.56 3.20
CA LYS A 227 6.20 -22.03 1.86
C LYS A 227 4.79 -22.35 1.38
N ILE A 228 4.27 -21.52 0.50
CA ILE A 228 3.02 -21.73 -0.24
C ILE A 228 3.28 -21.46 -1.72
N ALA A 229 2.97 -22.44 -2.57
CA ALA A 229 3.23 -22.34 -3.99
C ALA A 229 2.16 -21.50 -4.71
N VAL A 230 2.58 -20.77 -5.74
CA VAL A 230 1.67 -20.25 -6.77
C VAL A 230 1.30 -21.42 -7.68
N GLU A 231 0.04 -21.85 -7.61
CA GLU A 231 -0.51 -22.97 -8.40
C GLU A 231 -0.64 -22.61 -9.88
N SER A 232 -1.06 -21.37 -10.16
CA SER A 232 -1.21 -20.87 -11.52
C SER A 232 -0.92 -19.38 -11.60
N LEU A 233 -0.36 -18.95 -12.73
CA LEU A 233 -0.13 -17.55 -13.08
C LEU A 233 -0.61 -17.33 -14.51
N LEU A 234 -1.51 -16.38 -14.70
CA LEU A 234 -2.10 -16.00 -15.98
C LEU A 234 -1.84 -14.52 -16.25
N PRO A 235 -0.98 -14.17 -17.22
CA PRO A 235 -0.81 -12.78 -17.64
C PRO A 235 -2.11 -12.25 -18.23
N LEU A 236 -2.57 -11.09 -17.77
CA LEU A 236 -3.76 -10.44 -18.32
C LEU A 236 -3.34 -9.60 -19.53
N ILE A 237 -4.12 -9.68 -20.61
CA ILE A 237 -3.79 -9.01 -21.86
C ILE A 237 -4.03 -7.50 -21.72
N SER A 238 -2.96 -6.73 -21.86
CA SER A 238 -3.05 -5.27 -21.92
C SER A 238 -3.78 -4.82 -23.19
N PRO A 239 -4.68 -3.82 -23.11
CA PRO A 239 -5.24 -3.20 -24.32
C PRO A 239 -4.20 -2.39 -25.11
N ASP A 240 -3.07 -2.03 -24.50
CA ASP A 240 -1.90 -1.44 -25.17
C ASP A 240 -0.62 -2.18 -24.73
N PRO A 241 -0.06 -3.04 -25.59
CA PRO A 241 1.15 -3.82 -25.27
C PRO A 241 2.42 -2.99 -25.03
N GLN A 242 2.43 -1.70 -25.40
CA GLN A 242 3.56 -0.80 -25.15
C GLN A 242 3.45 -0.06 -23.82
N ARG A 243 2.25 -0.04 -23.22
CA ARG A 243 1.98 0.66 -21.99
C ARG A 243 2.35 -0.21 -20.78
N PRO A 244 3.13 0.31 -19.82
CA PRO A 244 3.32 -0.37 -18.54
C PRO A 244 1.99 -0.47 -17.79
N GLU A 245 1.54 -1.68 -17.53
CA GLU A 245 0.32 -1.96 -16.76
C GLU A 245 0.65 -2.12 -15.27
N LYS A 246 -0.10 -1.39 -14.44
CA LYS A 246 -0.08 -1.45 -12.97
C LYS A 246 -1.48 -1.13 -12.44
N ASN A 247 -1.71 -1.36 -11.15
CA ASN A 247 -2.84 -0.80 -10.40
C ASN A 247 -4.24 -1.29 -10.83
N TRP A 248 -4.34 -2.44 -11.50
CA TRP A 248 -5.62 -3.09 -11.78
C TRP A 248 -6.20 -3.64 -10.47
N LEU A 249 -7.48 -3.37 -10.20
CA LEU A 249 -8.12 -3.66 -8.92
C LEU A 249 -9.07 -4.86 -9.03
N PRO A 250 -8.63 -6.09 -8.68
CA PRO A 250 -9.47 -7.27 -8.75
C PRO A 250 -10.47 -7.32 -7.60
N PHE A 251 -11.67 -7.81 -7.87
CA PHE A 251 -12.66 -8.14 -6.84
C PHE A 251 -13.59 -9.25 -7.34
N VAL A 252 -14.34 -9.86 -6.42
CA VAL A 252 -15.30 -10.91 -6.75
C VAL A 252 -16.72 -10.42 -6.51
N LYS A 253 -17.59 -10.68 -7.48
CA LYS A 253 -19.02 -10.44 -7.41
C LYS A 253 -19.73 -11.60 -8.10
N ASP A 254 -20.74 -12.17 -7.45
CA ASP A 254 -21.53 -13.29 -7.98
C ASP A 254 -20.64 -14.46 -8.46
N ASP A 255 -19.61 -14.81 -7.68
CA ASP A 255 -18.59 -15.83 -7.97
C ASP A 255 -17.74 -15.61 -9.24
N GLU A 256 -17.81 -14.42 -9.83
CA GLU A 256 -17.00 -14.01 -10.98
C GLU A 256 -15.94 -12.98 -10.57
N ILE A 257 -14.79 -13.01 -11.25
CA ILE A 257 -13.74 -12.01 -11.07
C ILE A 257 -14.07 -10.82 -11.96
N PHE A 258 -14.02 -9.63 -11.37
CA PHE A 258 -14.05 -8.35 -12.08
C PHE A 258 -12.81 -7.53 -11.74
N ILE A 259 -12.44 -6.61 -12.61
CA ILE A 259 -11.25 -5.78 -12.44
C ILE A 259 -11.59 -4.34 -12.81
N ILE A 260 -11.50 -3.41 -11.85
CA ILE A 260 -11.48 -1.98 -12.20
C ILE A 260 -10.11 -1.70 -12.83
N TYR A 261 -10.11 -1.35 -14.10
CA TYR A 261 -8.91 -1.10 -14.89
C TYR A 261 -8.51 0.38 -14.89
N SER A 262 -9.49 1.28 -15.02
CA SER A 262 -9.27 2.71 -15.11
C SER A 262 -10.46 3.47 -14.50
N PHE A 263 -10.21 4.70 -14.03
CA PHE A 263 -11.22 5.63 -13.55
C PHE A 263 -11.53 6.76 -14.55
N ASP A 264 -10.70 6.97 -15.58
CA ASP A 264 -10.93 7.99 -16.63
C ASP A 264 -10.33 7.58 -17.99
N PRO A 265 -11.15 7.06 -18.94
CA PRO A 265 -12.54 6.64 -18.73
C PRO A 265 -12.64 5.58 -17.63
N PHE A 266 -13.81 5.50 -16.99
CA PHE A 266 -14.08 4.40 -16.09
C PHE A 266 -14.24 3.13 -16.93
N ILE A 267 -13.48 2.09 -16.60
CA ILE A 267 -13.51 0.82 -17.31
C ILE A 267 -13.49 -0.32 -16.29
N LEU A 268 -14.46 -1.21 -16.41
CA LEU A 268 -14.57 -2.46 -15.67
C LEU A 268 -14.36 -3.63 -16.64
N TYR A 269 -13.46 -4.52 -16.28
CA TYR A 269 -13.17 -5.74 -17.04
C TYR A 269 -13.70 -6.99 -16.35
N LYS A 270 -13.97 -8.00 -17.17
CA LYS A 270 -14.10 -9.40 -16.79
C LYS A 270 -13.01 -10.22 -17.51
N PRO A 271 -12.01 -10.76 -16.79
CA PRO A 271 -10.96 -11.54 -17.41
C PRO A 271 -11.44 -12.95 -17.77
N ASN A 272 -11.04 -13.44 -18.93
CA ASN A 272 -11.11 -14.84 -19.30
C ASN A 272 -9.99 -15.60 -18.57
N LEU A 273 -10.37 -16.55 -17.71
CA LEU A 273 -9.43 -17.28 -16.83
C LEU A 273 -8.58 -18.34 -17.56
N VAL A 274 -8.75 -18.50 -18.87
CA VAL A 274 -7.93 -19.39 -19.70
C VAL A 274 -6.96 -18.58 -20.56
N THR A 275 -7.46 -17.52 -21.22
CA THR A 275 -6.67 -16.77 -22.20
C THR A 275 -6.05 -15.49 -21.66
N GLY A 276 -6.51 -14.99 -20.51
CA GLY A 276 -6.11 -13.68 -19.97
C GLY A 276 -6.72 -12.48 -20.70
N ALA A 277 -7.52 -12.71 -21.75
CA ALA A 277 -8.24 -11.65 -22.45
C ALA A 277 -9.26 -10.99 -21.51
N CYS A 278 -9.36 -9.66 -21.55
CA CYS A 278 -10.26 -8.89 -20.69
C CYS A 278 -11.44 -8.33 -21.51
N GLU A 279 -12.65 -8.76 -21.17
CA GLU A 279 -13.88 -8.22 -21.75
C GLU A 279 -14.28 -6.92 -21.03
N THR A 280 -14.57 -5.86 -21.76
CA THR A 280 -15.15 -4.63 -21.21
C THR A 280 -16.62 -4.83 -20.86
N VAL A 281 -16.93 -4.94 -19.56
CA VAL A 281 -18.30 -5.10 -19.08
C VAL A 281 -19.01 -3.78 -18.81
N LEU A 282 -18.24 -2.73 -18.51
CA LEU A 282 -18.76 -1.37 -18.35
C LEU A 282 -17.66 -0.38 -18.76
N GLN A 283 -18.05 0.61 -19.55
CA GLN A 283 -17.21 1.75 -19.86
C GLN A 283 -18.06 3.02 -19.93
N TYR A 284 -17.59 4.09 -19.26
CA TYR A 284 -18.21 5.40 -19.37
C TYR A 284 -17.17 6.51 -19.13
N GLU A 285 -17.48 7.71 -19.63
CA GLU A 285 -16.72 8.92 -19.33
C GLU A 285 -17.33 9.58 -18.08
N PRO A 286 -16.64 9.63 -16.93
CA PRO A 286 -17.16 10.31 -15.76
C PRO A 286 -17.40 11.80 -16.03
N SER A 287 -18.34 12.43 -15.34
CA SER A 287 -18.56 13.89 -15.47
C SER A 287 -17.37 14.73 -14.98
N HIS A 288 -16.54 14.15 -14.12
CA HIS A 288 -15.37 14.78 -13.50
C HIS A 288 -14.09 14.18 -14.03
N ASP A 289 -13.02 14.96 -13.98
CA ASP A 289 -11.68 14.51 -14.36
C ASP A 289 -11.12 13.62 -13.24
N PHE A 290 -10.99 12.34 -13.56
CA PHE A 290 -10.35 11.35 -12.69
C PHE A 290 -9.06 10.83 -13.34
N SER A 291 -8.47 11.55 -14.29
CA SER A 291 -7.29 11.13 -15.07
C SER A 291 -6.04 10.89 -14.22
N LYS A 292 -6.00 11.43 -13.01
CA LYS A 292 -4.92 11.22 -12.02
C LYS A 292 -5.21 10.06 -11.07
N PHE A 293 -6.44 9.55 -11.02
CA PHE A 293 -6.83 8.48 -10.12
C PHE A 293 -6.25 7.15 -10.62
N ARG A 294 -5.44 6.51 -9.78
CA ARG A 294 -4.89 5.18 -10.02
C ARG A 294 -5.40 4.24 -8.95
N GLY A 295 -5.64 2.98 -9.32
CA GLY A 295 -6.09 1.98 -8.36
C GLY A 295 -5.11 1.79 -7.20
N SER A 296 -5.60 1.86 -5.96
CA SER A 296 -4.84 1.51 -4.77
C SER A 296 -5.39 0.20 -4.20
N ALA A 297 -6.50 0.26 -3.47
CA ALA A 297 -7.17 -0.89 -2.86
C ALA A 297 -8.43 -1.27 -3.64
N ALA A 298 -8.62 -2.58 -3.86
CA ALA A 298 -9.79 -3.12 -4.55
C ALA A 298 -11.13 -2.71 -3.89
N PRO A 299 -12.23 -2.66 -4.66
CA PRO A 299 -13.53 -2.33 -4.10
C PRO A 299 -14.01 -3.42 -3.13
N ILE A 300 -14.57 -2.99 -2.01
CA ILE A 300 -15.30 -3.84 -1.07
C ILE A 300 -16.77 -3.43 -1.03
N VAL A 301 -17.65 -4.38 -0.72
CA VAL A 301 -19.06 -4.05 -0.47
C VAL A 301 -19.17 -3.06 0.68
N TYR A 302 -19.85 -1.95 0.44
CA TYR A 302 -20.01 -0.86 1.40
C TYR A 302 -21.35 -0.18 1.21
N GLU A 303 -22.16 -0.12 2.28
CA GLU A 303 -23.56 0.33 2.19
C GLU A 303 -24.32 -0.45 1.10
N ASP A 304 -24.94 0.25 0.16
CA ASP A 304 -25.66 -0.30 -1.01
C ASP A 304 -24.81 -0.34 -2.29
N GLY A 305 -23.50 -0.10 -2.18
CA GLY A 305 -22.57 -0.06 -3.30
C GLY A 305 -21.19 -0.60 -2.92
N TYR A 306 -20.15 0.10 -3.36
CA TYR A 306 -18.76 -0.29 -3.17
C TYR A 306 -17.91 0.89 -2.71
N LEU A 307 -16.99 0.61 -1.79
CA LEU A 307 -15.93 1.54 -1.41
C LEU A 307 -14.62 1.03 -2.02
N THR A 308 -13.87 1.90 -2.69
CA THR A 308 -12.51 1.63 -3.19
C THR A 308 -11.57 2.77 -2.78
N LEU A 309 -10.26 2.55 -2.92
CA LEU A 309 -9.24 3.54 -2.63
C LEU A 309 -8.40 3.79 -3.90
N THR A 310 -8.22 5.05 -4.24
CA THR A 310 -7.29 5.48 -5.29
C THR A 310 -6.07 6.16 -4.70
N HIS A 311 -5.01 6.26 -5.49
CA HIS A 311 -3.87 7.10 -5.21
C HIS A 311 -3.56 8.01 -6.41
N GLU A 312 -2.94 9.15 -6.13
CA GLU A 312 -2.49 10.13 -7.11
C GLU A 312 -1.03 10.45 -6.85
N LEU A 313 -0.23 10.48 -7.92
CA LEU A 313 1.18 10.84 -7.85
C LEU A 313 1.35 12.34 -8.16
N ILE A 314 1.83 13.09 -7.18
CA ILE A 314 2.23 14.49 -7.34
C ILE A 314 3.75 14.55 -7.24
N PHE A 315 4.42 15.17 -8.22
CA PHE A 315 5.87 15.04 -8.40
C PHE A 315 6.58 16.35 -8.79
N PRO A 316 6.60 17.37 -7.90
CA PRO A 316 7.33 18.61 -8.17
C PRO A 316 8.85 18.44 -7.96
N ASP A 317 9.26 17.85 -6.83
CA ASP A 317 10.66 17.69 -6.40
C ASP A 317 10.95 16.28 -5.87
N GLN A 318 9.95 15.59 -5.33
CA GLN A 318 9.97 14.18 -4.96
C GLN A 318 8.58 13.57 -5.12
N ARG A 319 8.45 12.24 -5.01
CA ARG A 319 7.15 11.59 -5.16
C ARG A 319 6.32 11.74 -3.91
N TYR A 320 5.15 12.33 -4.06
CA TYR A 320 4.11 12.37 -3.05
C TYR A 320 2.92 11.55 -3.52
N TYR A 321 2.52 10.60 -2.68
CA TYR A 321 1.35 9.78 -2.89
C TYR A 321 0.25 10.32 -1.99
N VAL A 322 -0.83 10.77 -2.62
CA VAL A 322 -2.05 11.17 -1.91
C VAL A 322 -3.17 10.20 -2.29
N HIS A 323 -4.09 9.97 -1.37
CA HIS A 323 -5.12 8.95 -1.49
C HIS A 323 -6.51 9.56 -1.48
N ARG A 324 -7.46 8.87 -2.09
CA ARG A 324 -8.89 9.20 -1.97
C ARG A 324 -9.70 7.96 -1.74
N LEU A 325 -10.71 8.10 -0.89
CA LEU A 325 -11.83 7.18 -0.83
C LEU A 325 -12.74 7.49 -2.01
N VAL A 326 -13.18 6.46 -2.71
CA VAL A 326 -14.13 6.55 -3.82
C VAL A 326 -15.26 5.58 -3.54
N TYR A 327 -16.48 6.11 -3.46
CA TYR A 327 -17.69 5.30 -3.35
C TYR A 327 -18.37 5.20 -4.72
N LEU A 328 -18.63 3.97 -5.14
CA LEU A 328 -19.36 3.60 -6.33
C LEU A 328 -20.74 3.09 -5.91
N ASP A 329 -21.80 3.43 -6.66
CA ASP A 329 -23.08 2.78 -6.46
C ASP A 329 -23.08 1.31 -6.93
N LYS A 330 -24.22 0.63 -6.79
CA LYS A 330 -24.42 -0.76 -7.24
C LYS A 330 -24.17 -1.00 -8.75
N ASN A 331 -24.18 0.05 -9.56
CA ASN A 331 -23.92 0.01 -11.01
C ASN A 331 -22.49 0.45 -11.34
N PHE A 332 -21.62 0.56 -10.33
CA PHE A 332 -20.23 0.99 -10.44
C PHE A 332 -20.06 2.44 -10.92
N ILE A 333 -21.06 3.30 -10.72
CA ILE A 333 -20.94 4.73 -11.02
C ILE A 333 -20.38 5.45 -9.80
N VAL A 334 -19.35 6.26 -9.99
CA VAL A 334 -18.76 7.10 -8.93
C VAL A 334 -19.80 8.12 -8.44
N GLN A 335 -20.17 8.05 -7.16
CA GLN A 335 -21.15 8.97 -6.55
C GLN A 335 -20.53 9.90 -5.52
N LYS A 336 -19.55 9.42 -4.76
CA LYS A 336 -18.89 10.19 -3.69
C LYS A 336 -17.40 9.97 -3.70
N ILE A 337 -16.65 11.00 -3.32
CA ILE A 337 -15.20 10.92 -3.11
C ILE A 337 -14.81 11.68 -1.85
N SER A 338 -13.69 11.32 -1.24
CA SER A 338 -13.03 12.19 -0.28
C SER A 338 -12.19 13.25 -0.98
N ILE A 339 -11.84 14.30 -0.25
CA ILE A 339 -10.64 15.10 -0.56
C ILE A 339 -9.37 14.23 -0.44
N PRO A 340 -8.25 14.62 -1.06
CA PRO A 340 -6.98 13.92 -0.94
C PRO A 340 -6.47 13.90 0.51
N PHE A 341 -5.88 12.78 0.91
CA PHE A 341 -5.24 12.64 2.22
C PHE A 341 -3.97 11.80 2.12
N THR A 342 -3.13 11.90 3.15
CA THR A 342 -2.05 10.94 3.45
C THR A 342 -2.45 10.04 4.61
N PHE A 343 -1.75 8.95 4.86
CA PHE A 343 -1.98 8.12 6.03
C PHE A 343 -1.21 8.66 7.24
N ARG A 344 0.12 8.72 7.16
CA ARG A 344 1.01 9.14 8.27
C ARG A 344 1.80 10.39 7.94
N HIS A 345 2.28 10.53 6.70
CA HIS A 345 3.07 11.70 6.30
C HIS A 345 3.01 11.96 4.81
N LEU A 346 3.50 13.14 4.42
CA LEU A 346 3.64 13.53 3.02
C LEU A 346 4.90 12.87 2.43
N GLY A 347 4.72 11.84 1.59
CA GLY A 347 5.81 11.09 0.99
C GLY A 347 5.33 9.91 0.17
N VAL A 348 6.08 8.81 0.20
CA VAL A 348 5.69 7.55 -0.44
C VAL A 348 4.89 6.72 0.56
N GLU A 349 3.58 6.59 0.30
CA GLU A 349 2.69 5.70 1.02
C GLU A 349 1.82 4.93 0.02
N PHE A 350 1.47 3.69 0.36
CA PHE A 350 0.68 2.85 -0.55
C PHE A 350 -0.20 1.86 0.20
N CYS A 351 -1.41 1.61 -0.31
CA CYS A 351 -2.35 0.65 0.27
C CYS A 351 -2.88 -0.27 -0.83
N CYS A 352 -2.53 -1.56 -0.80
CA CYS A 352 -2.88 -2.52 -1.85
C CYS A 352 -4.23 -3.22 -1.64
N GLY A 353 -4.86 -3.03 -0.49
CA GLY A 353 -6.10 -3.72 -0.15
C GLY A 353 -6.72 -3.12 1.10
N MET A 354 -8.00 -3.39 1.32
CA MET A 354 -8.71 -2.94 2.50
C MET A 354 -9.88 -3.87 2.80
N THR A 355 -10.36 -3.83 4.04
CA THR A 355 -11.55 -4.59 4.42
C THR A 355 -12.24 -3.94 5.62
N ILE A 356 -13.51 -4.25 5.85
CA ILE A 356 -14.21 -3.87 7.07
C ILE A 356 -13.93 -4.92 8.14
N ASP A 357 -13.66 -4.50 9.36
CA ASP A 357 -13.44 -5.42 10.48
C ASP A 357 -14.63 -6.36 10.76
N HIS A 358 -14.41 -7.34 11.62
CA HIS A 358 -15.45 -8.30 12.03
C HIS A 358 -16.64 -7.65 12.75
N GLU A 359 -16.40 -6.56 13.47
CA GLU A 359 -17.44 -5.83 14.20
C GLU A 359 -18.25 -4.86 13.33
N LYS A 360 -17.84 -4.66 12.07
CA LYS A 360 -18.43 -3.68 11.14
C LYS A 360 -18.39 -2.24 11.67
N LYS A 361 -17.30 -1.89 12.37
CA LYS A 361 -17.07 -0.57 12.95
C LYS A 361 -15.92 0.17 12.29
N ASN A 362 -14.93 -0.56 11.79
CA ASN A 362 -13.71 0.04 11.28
C ASN A 362 -13.38 -0.44 9.87
N LEU A 363 -12.85 0.47 9.06
CA LEU A 363 -12.11 0.17 7.85
C LEU A 363 -10.65 -0.13 8.21
N LEU A 364 -10.17 -1.28 7.76
CA LEU A 364 -8.81 -1.77 7.93
C LEU A 364 -8.03 -1.59 6.64
N LEU A 365 -6.93 -0.84 6.71
CA LEU A 365 -6.10 -0.40 5.59
C LEU A 365 -4.64 -0.77 5.88
N PRO A 366 -4.15 -1.94 5.44
CA PRO A 366 -2.73 -2.24 5.51
C PRO A 366 -1.98 -1.30 4.55
N ILE A 367 -1.00 -0.56 5.07
CA ILE A 367 -0.24 0.45 4.33
C ILE A 367 1.25 0.11 4.32
N GLY A 368 1.90 0.39 3.20
CA GLY A 368 3.35 0.52 3.07
C GLY A 368 3.76 1.99 3.22
N ILE A 369 4.89 2.22 3.86
CA ILE A 369 5.45 3.55 4.16
C ILE A 369 6.91 3.55 3.69
N GLU A 370 7.24 4.46 2.79
CA GLU A 370 8.58 4.68 2.23
C GLU A 370 9.26 3.40 1.67
N ASP A 371 8.46 2.47 1.15
CA ASP A 371 8.91 1.15 0.62
C ASP A 371 9.74 0.33 1.62
N ARG A 372 9.54 0.52 2.93
CA ARG A 372 10.32 -0.21 3.96
C ARG A 372 9.64 -0.50 5.28
N GLU A 373 8.49 0.12 5.52
CA GLU A 373 7.71 -0.06 6.73
C GLU A 373 6.28 -0.41 6.36
N ILE A 374 5.62 -1.17 7.24
CA ILE A 374 4.21 -1.51 7.10
C ILE A 374 3.47 -1.23 8.40
N ALA A 375 2.21 -0.81 8.27
CA ALA A 375 1.30 -0.64 9.40
C ALA A 375 -0.13 -0.98 8.98
N LEU A 376 -0.95 -1.41 9.93
CA LEU A 376 -2.38 -1.49 9.77
C LEU A 376 -2.98 -0.15 10.22
N CYS A 377 -3.44 0.64 9.26
CA CYS A 377 -4.26 1.83 9.51
C CYS A 377 -5.71 1.38 9.79
N ILE A 378 -6.31 1.89 10.86
CA ILE A 378 -7.66 1.54 11.31
C ILE A 378 -8.44 2.84 11.47
N VAL A 379 -9.58 2.93 10.79
CA VAL A 379 -10.41 4.14 10.77
C VAL A 379 -11.87 3.78 11.02
N ASP A 380 -12.51 4.47 11.97
CA ASP A 380 -13.95 4.29 12.26
C ASP A 380 -14.80 4.62 11.02
N LEU A 381 -15.80 3.78 10.73
CA LEU A 381 -16.65 3.94 9.55
C LEU A 381 -17.47 5.25 9.56
N ASN A 382 -17.78 5.81 10.71
CA ASN A 382 -18.41 7.14 10.79
C ASN A 382 -17.47 8.24 10.27
N ILE A 383 -16.15 8.09 10.49
CA ILE A 383 -15.16 8.99 9.92
C ILE A 383 -15.11 8.81 8.41
N ILE A 384 -15.05 7.56 7.91
CA ILE A 384 -15.12 7.26 6.47
C ILE A 384 -16.34 7.90 5.82
N ASN A 385 -17.52 7.74 6.43
CA ASN A 385 -18.76 8.36 5.96
C ASN A 385 -18.70 9.89 5.99
N SER A 386 -18.06 10.48 7.00
CA SER A 386 -17.90 11.94 7.06
C SER A 386 -16.99 12.48 5.96
N LEU A 387 -16.03 11.68 5.47
CA LEU A 387 -15.07 12.06 4.42
C LEU A 387 -15.67 11.93 3.02
N LEU A 388 -16.58 10.98 2.79
CA LEU A 388 -17.23 10.77 1.50
C LEU A 388 -18.23 11.90 1.21
N LYS A 389 -17.88 12.79 0.27
CA LYS A 389 -18.74 13.88 -0.19
C LYS A 389 -19.28 13.59 -1.59
N PRO A 390 -20.51 14.00 -1.91
CA PRO A 390 -20.99 14.00 -3.29
C PRO A 390 -20.00 14.71 -4.21
N LEU A 391 -19.94 14.28 -5.47
CA LEU A 391 -19.12 14.96 -6.47
C LEU A 391 -19.47 16.45 -6.54
N PRO A 392 -18.47 17.35 -6.64
CA PRO A 392 -18.72 18.78 -6.71
C PRO A 392 -19.54 19.14 -7.95
N LYS A 393 -20.39 20.16 -7.87
CA LYS A 393 -21.24 20.57 -8.98
C LYS A 393 -20.47 21.25 -10.10
#